data_AF-A0A5C7LMH7-F1
#
_entry.id   AF-A0A5C7LMH7-F1
#
_cell.length_a   1.000
_cell.length_b   1.000
_cell.length_c   1.000
_cell.angle_alpha   90.00
_cell.angle_beta   90.00
_cell.angle_gamma   90.00
#
_symmetry.space_group_name_H-M   'P 1'
#
loop_
_entity.id
_entity.type
_entity.pdbx_description
1 polymer ?
#
loop_
_entity_poly.entity_id
_entity_poly.type
_entity_poly.pdbx_seq_one_letter_code
_entity_poly.pdbx_strand_id
1 'polypeptide(L)'
;MLRERRDDTTRTVTTYGPTGQVTSTRPYATTENTAADAAAAAAIEQAAAEAKAAEDRAILDAIAHTSATAHVDGQAWTQPTGAHDAYPLGARVTHNGKTWTSTAAANVWPPGTGALWTDDGPV
;
A
#
# COMPACT_ATOMS: atom_id res chain seq x y z
N MET A 1 -34.56 -24.41 8.21
CA MET A 1 -34.32 -23.33 7.22
C MET A 1 -33.70 -23.98 5.99
N LEU A 2 -34.21 -23.72 4.79
CA LEU A 2 -33.59 -24.18 3.56
C LEU A 2 -32.31 -23.36 3.32
N ARG A 3 -31.17 -24.00 3.05
CA ARG A 3 -29.92 -23.31 2.72
C ARG A 3 -29.63 -23.51 1.23
N GLU A 4 -29.11 -22.47 0.57
CA GLU A 4 -28.67 -22.52 -0.82
C GLU A 4 -27.15 -22.35 -0.87
N ARG A 5 -26.47 -23.15 -1.70
CA ARG A 5 -25.06 -22.95 -2.06
C ARG A 5 -24.96 -22.79 -3.57
N ARG A 6 -24.24 -21.75 -3.98
CA ARG A 6 -23.85 -21.48 -5.35
C ARG A 6 -22.43 -21.97 -5.57
N ASP A 7 -22.18 -22.59 -6.72
CA ASP A 7 -20.87 -23.07 -7.15
C ASP A 7 -20.57 -22.50 -8.54
N ASP A 8 -19.77 -21.44 -8.59
CA ASP A 8 -19.48 -20.71 -9.82
C ASP A 8 -18.50 -21.45 -10.75
N THR A 9 -17.77 -22.44 -10.21
CA THR A 9 -16.87 -23.30 -11.00
C THR A 9 -17.67 -24.30 -11.82
N THR A 10 -18.66 -24.93 -11.21
CA THR A 10 -19.54 -25.92 -11.88
C THR A 10 -20.81 -25.30 -12.45
N ARG A 11 -21.08 -24.03 -12.14
CA ARG A 11 -22.30 -23.29 -12.51
C ARG A 11 -23.56 -24.02 -12.04
N THR A 12 -23.58 -24.41 -10.76
CA THR A 12 -24.72 -25.12 -10.15
C THR A 12 -25.20 -24.51 -8.84
N VAL A 13 -26.51 -24.55 -8.63
CA VAL A 13 -27.15 -24.22 -7.36
C VAL A 13 -27.56 -25.50 -6.66
N THR A 14 -27.08 -25.69 -5.43
CA THR A 14 -27.48 -26.81 -4.56
C THR A 14 -28.31 -26.30 -3.41
N THR A 15 -29.51 -26.86 -3.23
CA THR A 15 -30.37 -26.58 -2.08
C THR A 15 -30.27 -27.70 -1.05
N TYR A 16 -30.34 -27.33 0.23
CA TYR A 16 -30.22 -28.23 1.35
C TYR A 16 -31.42 -28.13 2.28
N GLY A 17 -31.90 -29.29 2.73
CA GLY A 17 -32.94 -29.42 3.73
C GLY A 17 -32.50 -28.96 5.12
N PRO A 18 -33.41 -28.96 6.11
CA PRO A 18 -33.17 -28.40 7.44
C PRO A 18 -32.06 -29.09 8.25
N THR A 19 -31.76 -30.35 7.92
CA THR A 19 -30.69 -31.16 8.52
C THR A 19 -29.40 -31.16 7.67
N GLY A 20 -29.35 -30.39 6.58
CA GLY A 20 -28.18 -30.29 5.71
C GLY A 20 -28.09 -31.34 4.60
N GLN A 21 -29.09 -32.21 4.42
CA GLN A 21 -29.12 -33.11 3.25
C GLN A 21 -29.38 -32.32 1.95
N VAL A 22 -28.75 -32.71 0.84
CA VAL A 22 -29.04 -32.13 -0.48
C VAL A 22 -30.47 -32.47 -0.89
N THR A 23 -31.24 -31.47 -1.28
CA THR A 23 -32.63 -31.64 -1.76
C THR A 23 -32.74 -31.43 -3.28
N SER A 24 -31.89 -30.62 -3.88
CA SER A 24 -31.84 -30.43 -5.33
C SER A 24 -30.48 -29.87 -5.75
N THR A 25 -30.03 -30.26 -6.94
CA THR A 25 -28.91 -29.64 -7.65
C THR A 25 -29.37 -29.32 -9.05
N ARG A 26 -29.29 -28.05 -9.44
CA ARG A 26 -29.64 -27.61 -10.80
C ARG A 26 -28.51 -26.78 -11.40
N PRO A 27 -28.37 -26.76 -12.74
CA PRO A 27 -27.50 -25.79 -13.38
C PRO A 27 -28.02 -24.37 -13.13
N TYR A 28 -27.11 -23.41 -13.27
CA TYR A 28 -27.43 -21.99 -13.27
C TYR A 28 -28.41 -21.64 -14.38
N ALA A 29 -29.38 -20.80 -14.04
CA ALA A 29 -30.17 -20.09 -15.01
C ALA A 29 -29.30 -19.04 -15.73
N THR A 30 -29.75 -18.54 -16.87
CA THR A 30 -29.03 -17.53 -17.66
C THR A 30 -28.64 -16.31 -16.83
N THR A 31 -29.53 -15.81 -15.98
CA THR A 31 -29.26 -14.65 -15.12
C THR A 31 -28.20 -14.94 -14.06
N GLU A 32 -28.15 -16.17 -13.52
CA GLU A 32 -27.12 -16.60 -12.57
C GLU A 32 -25.76 -16.76 -13.27
N ASN A 33 -25.75 -17.27 -14.51
CA ASN A 33 -24.54 -17.31 -15.33
C ASN A 33 -24.01 -15.91 -15.62
N THR A 34 -24.86 -14.99 -16.08
CA THR A 34 -24.47 -13.60 -16.33
C THR A 34 -23.97 -12.90 -15.06
N ALA A 35 -24.60 -13.15 -13.91
CA ALA A 35 -24.14 -12.60 -12.64
C ALA A 35 -22.78 -13.15 -12.23
N ALA A 36 -22.55 -14.47 -12.41
CA ALA A 36 -21.26 -15.10 -12.13
C ALA A 36 -20.17 -14.59 -13.09
N ASP A 37 -20.48 -14.38 -14.37
CA ASP A 37 -19.55 -13.80 -15.35
C ASP A 37 -19.22 -12.34 -15.04
N ALA A 38 -20.22 -11.54 -14.66
CA ALA A 38 -20.02 -10.15 -14.24
C ALA A 38 -19.20 -10.07 -12.95
N ALA A 39 -19.44 -10.96 -11.99
CA ALA A 39 -18.64 -11.05 -10.77
C ALA A 39 -17.19 -11.45 -11.07
N ALA A 40 -16.97 -12.41 -11.98
CA ALA A 40 -15.63 -12.79 -12.41
C ALA A 40 -14.91 -11.64 -13.12
N ALA A 41 -15.59 -10.89 -13.99
CA ALA A 41 -15.02 -9.72 -14.66
C ALA A 41 -14.66 -8.62 -13.64
N ALA A 42 -15.55 -8.32 -12.69
CA ALA A 42 -15.28 -7.35 -11.63
C ALA A 42 -14.11 -7.79 -10.73
N ALA A 43 -13.99 -9.09 -10.42
CA ALA A 43 -12.86 -9.61 -9.65
C ALA A 43 -11.52 -9.48 -10.41
N ILE A 44 -11.52 -9.66 -11.73
CA ILE A 44 -10.32 -9.44 -12.57
C ILE A 44 -9.93 -7.96 -12.56
N GLU A 45 -10.90 -7.06 -12.71
CA GLU A 45 -10.65 -5.62 -12.67
C GLU A 45 -10.13 -5.17 -11.30
N GLN A 46 -10.75 -5.64 -10.21
CA GLN A 46 -10.27 -5.42 -8.84
C GLN A 46 -8.85 -5.94 -8.65
N ALA A 47 -8.56 -7.17 -9.09
CA ALA A 47 -7.23 -7.74 -9.00
C ALA A 47 -6.21 -6.94 -9.83
N ALA A 48 -6.58 -6.43 -11.01
CA ALA A 48 -5.70 -5.58 -11.82
C ALA A 48 -5.44 -4.22 -11.16
N ALA A 49 -6.47 -3.62 -10.54
CA ALA A 49 -6.34 -2.37 -9.80
C ALA A 49 -5.46 -2.55 -8.54
N GLU A 50 -5.64 -3.64 -7.81
CA GLU A 50 -4.79 -4.01 -6.67
C GLU A 50 -3.35 -4.28 -7.10
N ALA A 51 -3.14 -5.00 -8.21
CA ALA A 51 -1.80 -5.24 -8.76
C ALA A 51 -1.10 -3.94 -9.14
N LYS A 52 -1.81 -3.02 -9.80
CA LYS A 52 -1.27 -1.69 -10.12
C LYS A 52 -0.94 -0.89 -8.86
N ALA A 53 -1.85 -0.87 -7.88
CA ALA A 53 -1.62 -0.17 -6.62
C ALA A 53 -0.41 -0.75 -5.86
N ALA A 54 -0.22 -2.07 -5.91
CA ALA A 54 0.93 -2.73 -5.32
C ALA A 54 2.24 -2.35 -6.03
N GLU A 55 2.24 -2.27 -7.35
CA GLU A 55 3.41 -1.81 -8.13
C GLU A 55 3.75 -0.36 -7.83
N ASP A 56 2.77 0.55 -7.89
CA ASP A 56 2.96 1.97 -7.58
C ASP A 56 3.48 2.15 -6.14
N ARG A 57 2.99 1.34 -5.20
CA ARG A 57 3.48 1.32 -3.81
C ARG A 57 4.93 0.84 -3.71
N ALA A 58 5.29 -0.23 -4.41
CA ALA A 58 6.65 -0.77 -4.41
C ALA A 58 7.67 0.25 -4.95
N ILE A 59 7.28 1.04 -5.97
CA ILE A 59 8.12 2.12 -6.49
C ILE A 59 8.37 3.19 -5.44
N LEU A 60 7.33 3.64 -4.71
CA LEU A 60 7.48 4.62 -3.63
C LEU A 60 8.38 4.11 -2.50
N ASP A 61 8.21 2.84 -2.12
CA ASP A 61 9.04 2.21 -1.07
C ASP A 61 10.51 2.11 -1.50
N ALA A 62 10.79 1.79 -2.77
CA ALA A 62 12.15 1.76 -3.31
C ALA A 62 12.82 3.15 -3.32
N ILE A 63 12.08 4.22 -3.66
CA ILE A 63 12.58 5.60 -3.59
C ILE A 63 12.87 5.99 -2.13
N ALA A 64 11.95 5.68 -1.21
CA ALA A 64 12.13 5.97 0.21
C ALA A 64 13.31 5.21 0.82
N HIS A 65 13.53 3.97 0.40
CA HIS A 65 14.70 3.20 0.81
C HIS A 65 15.99 3.83 0.29
N THR A 66 16.03 4.20 -0.99
CA THR A 66 17.19 4.83 -1.62
C THR A 66 17.58 6.12 -0.88
N SER A 67 16.60 6.98 -0.57
CA SER A 67 16.85 8.22 0.17
C SER A 67 17.30 7.98 1.60
N ALA A 68 16.76 6.98 2.30
CA ALA A 68 17.24 6.60 3.62
C ALA A 68 18.70 6.10 3.59
N THR A 69 19.09 5.34 2.57
CA THR A 69 20.46 4.82 2.42
C THR A 69 21.46 5.86 1.92
N ALA A 70 21.00 6.96 1.34
CA ALA A 70 21.87 8.07 0.95
C ALA A 70 22.46 8.81 2.15
N HIS A 71 21.90 8.60 3.34
CA HIS A 71 22.23 9.35 4.54
C HIS A 71 22.81 8.49 5.65
N VAL A 72 23.85 9.02 6.30
CA VAL A 72 24.37 8.48 7.56
C VAL A 72 23.88 9.35 8.71
N ASP A 73 23.46 8.70 9.78
CA ASP A 73 23.02 9.38 10.99
C ASP A 73 24.10 10.31 11.56
N GLY A 74 23.75 11.58 11.80
CA GLY A 74 24.66 12.58 12.36
C GLY A 74 25.66 13.19 11.37
N GLN A 75 25.59 12.85 10.07
CA GLN A 75 26.44 13.49 9.06
C GLN A 75 26.19 15.01 8.98
N ALA A 76 27.15 15.76 8.44
CA ALA A 76 26.93 17.17 8.14
C ALA A 76 25.84 17.34 7.08
N TRP A 77 24.91 18.27 7.30
CA TRP A 77 23.87 18.57 6.32
C TRP A 77 24.50 19.01 4.99
N THR A 78 24.01 18.42 3.91
CA THR A 78 24.37 18.78 2.53
C THR A 78 23.09 18.98 1.73
N GLN A 79 23.05 19.97 0.84
CA GLN A 79 21.88 20.25 0.00
C GLN A 79 21.55 19.03 -0.88
N PRO A 80 20.34 18.45 -0.76
CA PRO A 80 19.91 17.37 -1.66
C PRO A 80 19.81 17.84 -3.11
N THR A 81 20.09 16.92 -4.03
CA THR A 81 20.02 17.12 -5.49
C THR A 81 18.69 16.66 -6.09
N GLY A 82 17.91 15.86 -5.36
CA GLY A 82 16.58 15.42 -5.77
C GLY A 82 15.88 14.53 -4.74
N ALA A 83 14.92 13.72 -5.20
CA ALA A 83 14.14 12.85 -4.31
C ALA A 83 14.95 11.67 -3.74
N HIS A 84 15.97 11.22 -4.46
CA HIS A 84 16.79 10.05 -4.12
C HIS A 84 17.79 10.30 -2.99
N ASP A 85 18.05 11.57 -2.65
CA ASP A 85 18.94 12.01 -1.58
C ASP A 85 18.27 13.05 -0.67
N ALA A 86 16.94 13.23 -0.76
CA ALA A 86 16.20 14.04 0.19
C ALA A 86 16.18 13.39 1.59
N TYR A 87 16.23 14.18 2.65
CA TYR A 87 16.25 13.65 4.01
C TYR A 87 14.90 13.05 4.40
N PRO A 88 14.84 11.78 4.86
CA PRO A 88 13.58 11.20 5.33
C PRO A 88 13.14 11.78 6.68
N LEU A 89 11.89 11.52 7.06
CA LEU A 89 11.37 11.84 8.38
C LEU A 89 12.23 11.15 9.45
N GLY A 90 12.66 11.90 10.47
CA GLY A 90 13.50 11.39 11.55
C GLY A 90 14.99 11.30 11.22
N ALA A 91 15.43 11.67 10.01
CA ALA A 91 16.86 11.75 9.69
C ALA A 91 17.56 12.78 10.59
N ARG A 92 18.76 12.46 11.08
CA ARG A 92 19.56 13.36 11.91
C ARG A 92 20.80 13.84 11.20
N VAL A 93 21.08 15.13 11.30
CA VAL A 93 22.24 15.79 10.70
C VAL A 93 22.88 16.78 11.66
N THR A 94 24.11 17.18 11.38
CA THR A 94 24.78 18.30 12.03
C THR A 94 24.81 19.52 11.11
N HIS A 95 24.49 20.69 11.64
CA HIS A 95 24.50 21.94 10.89
C HIS A 95 24.67 23.13 11.85
N ASN A 96 25.60 24.05 11.54
CA ASN A 96 25.90 25.23 12.36
C ASN A 96 26.19 24.92 13.84
N GLY A 97 26.96 23.87 14.11
CA GLY A 97 27.36 23.47 15.47
C GLY A 97 26.24 22.85 16.32
N LYS A 98 25.12 22.47 15.69
CA LYS A 98 23.99 21.81 16.33
C LYS A 98 23.60 20.51 15.63
N THR A 99 22.94 19.64 16.37
CA THR A 99 22.28 18.44 15.87
C THR A 99 20.82 18.76 15.56
N TRP A 100 20.31 18.22 14.45
CA TRP A 100 18.95 18.47 13.98
C TRP A 100 18.28 17.17 13.55
N THR A 101 16.99 17.04 13.88
CA THR A 101 16.13 15.94 13.42
C THR A 101 15.09 16.44 12.42
N SER A 102 14.99 15.81 11.25
CA SER A 102 14.00 16.16 10.22
C SER A 102 12.59 15.79 10.67
N THR A 103 11.64 16.71 10.52
CA THR A 103 10.22 16.51 10.89
C THR A 103 9.32 16.28 9.67
N ALA A 104 9.90 16.18 8.48
CA ALA A 104 9.18 15.92 7.24
C ALA A 104 9.85 14.83 6.40
N ALA A 105 9.04 14.10 5.63
CA ALA A 105 9.54 13.19 4.61
C ALA A 105 10.02 13.97 3.38
N ALA A 106 11.03 13.44 2.70
CA ALA A 106 11.63 14.04 1.50
C ALA A 106 12.03 15.52 1.70
N ASN A 107 12.65 15.83 2.84
CA ASN A 107 13.05 17.19 3.21
C ASN A 107 14.33 17.60 2.48
N VAL A 108 14.25 18.72 1.75
CA VAL A 108 15.36 19.30 0.97
C VAL A 108 15.82 20.67 1.48
N TRP A 109 15.20 21.17 2.54
CA TRP A 109 15.48 22.50 3.09
C TRP A 109 16.55 22.44 4.18
N PRO A 110 17.42 23.46 4.30
CA PRO A 110 18.45 23.49 5.32
C PRO A 110 17.89 23.62 6.76
N PRO A 111 18.56 23.01 7.76
CA PRO A 111 18.21 23.21 9.16
C PRO A 111 18.35 24.68 9.59
N GLY A 112 17.40 25.17 10.38
CA GLY A 112 17.39 26.53 10.89
C GLY A 112 16.77 27.59 9.97
N THR A 113 16.34 27.25 8.75
CA THR A 113 15.64 28.19 7.85
C THR A 113 14.11 28.08 7.88
N GLY A 114 13.56 27.11 8.63
CA GLY A 114 12.13 26.85 8.72
C GLY A 114 11.77 25.81 9.80
N ALA A 115 10.53 25.30 9.75
CA ALA A 115 9.98 24.40 10.77
C ALA A 115 10.14 22.90 10.47
N LEU A 116 10.85 22.54 9.39
CA LEU A 116 11.02 21.14 8.96
C LEU A 116 12.15 20.40 9.70
N TRP A 117 12.77 21.05 10.69
CA TRP A 117 13.82 20.50 11.52
C TRP A 117 13.57 20.86 12.98
N THR A 118 13.84 19.92 13.88
CA THR A 118 13.92 20.14 15.33
C THR A 118 15.38 20.27 15.73
N ASP A 119 15.70 21.30 16.52
CA ASP A 119 17.02 21.51 17.13
C ASP A 119 17.16 20.59 18.35
N ASP A 120 18.11 19.65 18.29
CA ASP A 120 18.39 18.70 19.36
C ASP A 120 19.50 19.18 20.31
N GLY A 121 20.08 20.36 20.05
CA GLY A 121 21.15 20.97 20.84
C GLY A 121 22.52 20.89 20.16
N PRO A 122 23.60 21.22 20.89
CA PRO A 122 24.95 21.24 20.34
C PRO A 122 25.43 19.86 19.89
N VAL A 123 26.35 19.84 18.93
CA VAL A 123 27.11 18.64 18.49
C VAL A 123 28.09 18.20 19.57
#